data_AF-A0A7S0HE45-F1
#
_entry.id   AF-A0A7S0HE45-F1
#
_cell.length_a   1.000
_cell.length_b   1.000
_cell.length_c   1.000
_cell.angle_alpha   90.00
_cell.angle_beta   90.00
_cell.angle_gamma   90.00
#
_symmetry.space_group_name_H-M   'P 1'
#
loop_
_entity.id
_entity.type
_entity.pdbx_description
1 polymer ?
#
loop_
_entity_poly.entity_id
_entity_poly.type
_entity_poly.pdbx_seq_one_letter_code
_entity_poly.pdbx_strand_id
1 'polypeptide(L)'
;DAISLTSVLITPNDCPLGSPLNIEMGFRANREIKGASWDLKYMVDMASKRKLIALATSEPNSYQAGTDCKMMISSPGIDTSAFKPHHLANAGLVVVTMLEEGKETVTINLVAQVTTRDGELVRTVYSPLDE
;
A
#
# COMPACT_ATOMS: atom_id res chain seq x y z
N ASP A 1 10.72 15.55 -4.39
CA ASP A 1 9.56 14.85 -3.79
C ASP A 1 9.07 15.53 -2.54
N ALA A 2 7.76 15.45 -2.26
CA ALA A 2 7.14 16.08 -1.08
C ALA A 2 7.63 15.46 0.24
N ILE A 3 8.04 14.18 0.20
CA ILE A 3 8.57 13.44 1.36
C ILE A 3 9.83 12.66 0.98
N SER A 4 10.58 12.24 2.00
CA SER A 4 11.64 11.25 1.92
C SER A 4 11.29 10.08 2.85
N LEU A 5 11.02 8.91 2.27
CA LEU A 5 10.63 7.71 3.02
C LEU A 5 11.81 7.18 3.86
N THR A 6 11.58 6.89 5.14
CA THR A 6 12.63 6.45 6.07
C THR A 6 12.38 5.05 6.62
N SER A 7 11.12 4.60 6.70
CA SER A 7 10.79 3.23 7.09
C SER A 7 9.44 2.82 6.52
N VAL A 8 9.29 1.53 6.24
CA VAL A 8 7.99 0.91 5.92
C VAL A 8 7.91 -0.42 6.65
N LEU A 9 6.83 -0.61 7.39
CA LEU A 9 6.54 -1.87 8.08
C LEU A 9 5.19 -2.39 7.61
N ILE A 10 5.16 -3.64 7.17
CA ILE A 10 3.95 -4.31 6.68
C ILE A 10 3.58 -5.44 7.63
N THR A 11 2.34 -5.44 8.13
CA THR A 11 1.87 -6.47 9.07
C THR A 11 0.38 -6.81 8.87
N PRO A 12 -0.03 -8.08 9.06
CA PRO A 12 0.81 -9.28 8.92
C PRO A 12 1.38 -9.41 7.50
N ASN A 13 2.47 -10.16 7.40
CA ASN A 13 3.14 -10.51 6.16
C ASN A 13 3.38 -12.02 6.08
N ASP A 14 3.59 -12.57 4.88
CA ASP A 14 3.64 -14.02 4.64
C ASP A 14 2.41 -14.74 5.22
N CYS A 15 1.22 -14.26 4.82
CA CYS A 15 -0.06 -14.64 5.40
C CYS A 15 -1.10 -14.91 4.31
N PRO A 16 -2.26 -15.52 4.62
CA PRO A 16 -3.34 -15.66 3.66
C PRO A 16 -3.68 -14.32 2.98
N LEU A 17 -3.97 -14.35 1.69
CA LEU A 17 -4.19 -13.16 0.86
C LEU A 17 -5.28 -12.23 1.44
N GLY A 18 -6.33 -12.84 2.00
CA GLY A 18 -7.47 -12.15 2.60
C GLY A 18 -7.23 -11.60 4.01
N SER A 19 -6.07 -11.86 4.63
CA SER A 19 -5.75 -11.33 5.96
C SER A 19 -5.66 -9.78 5.97
N PRO A 20 -5.84 -9.14 7.14
CA PRO A 20 -5.70 -7.69 7.27
C PRO A 20 -4.38 -7.17 6.71
N LEU A 21 -4.37 -5.96 6.17
CA LEU A 21 -3.17 -5.30 5.66
C LEU A 21 -2.96 -3.99 6.43
N ASN A 22 -1.91 -3.91 7.22
CA ASN A 22 -1.49 -2.70 7.93
C ASN A 22 -0.13 -2.24 7.37
N ILE A 23 -0.03 -0.95 7.09
CA ILE A 23 1.21 -0.31 6.64
C ILE A 23 1.50 0.83 7.58
N GLU A 24 2.63 0.75 8.30
CA GLU A 24 3.22 1.87 9.02
C GLU A 24 4.34 2.45 8.16
N MET A 25 4.31 3.75 7.92
CA MET A 25 5.35 4.47 7.18
C MET A 25 5.97 5.54 8.06
N GLY A 26 7.30 5.56 8.07
CA GLY A 26 8.09 6.68 8.56
C GLY A 26 8.60 7.48 7.36
N PHE A 27 8.53 8.80 7.44
CA PHE A 27 9.06 9.67 6.39
C PHE A 27 9.44 11.05 6.94
N ARG A 28 10.33 11.74 6.25
CA ARG A 28 10.62 13.15 6.48
C ARG A 28 9.87 14.01 5.48
N ALA A 29 9.14 15.02 5.93
CA ALA A 29 8.48 15.96 5.03
C ALA A 29 9.51 16.97 4.48
N ASN A 30 9.65 17.06 3.15
CA ASN A 30 10.63 17.96 2.51
C ASN A 30 10.10 19.39 2.35
N ARG A 31 8.77 19.56 2.49
CA ARG A 31 8.06 20.84 2.52
C ARG A 31 6.85 20.73 3.45
N GLU A 32 6.19 21.86 3.68
CA GLU A 32 4.90 21.86 4.36
C GLU A 32 3.86 21.13 3.50
N ILE A 33 3.09 20.24 4.12
CA ILE A 33 2.01 19.46 3.52
C ILE A 33 0.75 19.71 4.36
N LYS A 34 -0.35 20.15 3.73
CA LYS A 34 -1.58 20.53 4.45
C LYS A 34 -2.75 19.65 4.04
N GLY A 35 -3.47 19.15 5.05
CA GLY A 35 -4.72 18.41 4.87
C GLY A 35 -4.59 17.21 3.92
N ALA A 36 -3.45 16.51 3.96
CA ALA A 36 -3.20 15.39 3.08
C ALA A 36 -3.80 14.10 3.63
N SER A 37 -4.49 13.34 2.79
CA SER A 37 -4.95 11.99 3.10
C SER A 37 -4.11 10.95 2.37
N TRP A 38 -4.08 9.73 2.90
CA TRP A 38 -3.40 8.60 2.28
C TRP A 38 -4.42 7.58 1.80
N ASP A 39 -4.31 7.17 0.54
CA ASP A 39 -5.07 6.07 -0.04
C ASP A 39 -4.22 4.80 -0.03
N LEU A 40 -4.84 3.69 0.36
CA LEU A 40 -4.29 2.34 0.22
C LEU A 40 -5.08 1.60 -0.87
N LYS A 41 -4.36 1.12 -1.89
CA LYS A 41 -4.93 0.38 -3.02
C LYS A 41 -4.15 -0.92 -3.25
N TYR A 42 -4.83 -1.96 -3.68
CA TYR A 42 -4.21 -3.17 -4.23
C TYR A 42 -4.41 -3.21 -5.74
N MET A 43 -3.31 -3.33 -6.47
CA MET A 43 -3.32 -3.46 -7.92
C MET A 43 -3.06 -4.90 -8.32
N VAL A 44 -4.05 -5.50 -8.98
CA VAL A 44 -3.90 -6.79 -9.64
C VAL A 44 -3.42 -6.54 -11.06
N ASP A 45 -2.19 -6.96 -11.35
CA ASP A 45 -1.65 -6.93 -12.72
C ASP A 45 -2.08 -8.21 -13.46
N MET A 46 -3.03 -8.06 -14.38
CA MET A 46 -3.46 -9.14 -15.27
C MET A 46 -2.82 -8.92 -16.64
N ALA A 47 -2.50 -10.01 -17.35
CA ALA A 47 -1.78 -9.99 -18.63
C ALA A 47 -2.34 -9.02 -19.70
N SER A 48 -3.61 -8.61 -19.61
CA SER A 48 -4.24 -7.67 -20.53
C SER A 48 -4.76 -6.37 -19.90
N LYS A 49 -4.89 -6.30 -18.56
CA LYS A 49 -5.53 -5.17 -17.86
C LYS A 49 -5.03 -5.06 -16.42
N ARG A 50 -4.91 -3.84 -15.92
CA ARG A 50 -4.72 -3.58 -14.49
C ARG A 50 -6.07 -3.29 -13.84
N LYS A 51 -6.29 -3.86 -12.66
CA LYS A 51 -7.45 -3.51 -11.82
C LYS A 51 -6.95 -3.01 -10.47
N LEU A 52 -7.47 -1.86 -10.05
CA LEU A 52 -7.25 -1.28 -8.73
C LEU A 52 -8.42 -1.65 -7.82
N ILE A 53 -8.09 -2.09 -6.62
CA ILE A 53 -9.02 -2.35 -5.51
C ILE A 53 -8.69 -1.30 -4.44
N ALA A 54 -9.63 -0.39 -4.18
CA ALA A 54 -9.49 0.55 -3.06
C ALA A 54 -9.66 -0.22 -1.74
N LEU A 55 -8.73 -0.05 -0.80
CA LEU A 55 -8.71 -0.80 0.46
C LEU A 55 -9.01 0.07 1.67
N ALA A 56 -8.46 1.29 1.71
CA ALA A 56 -8.66 2.25 2.79
C ALA A 56 -8.25 3.66 2.36
N THR A 57 -8.75 4.66 3.09
CA THR A 57 -8.30 6.05 3.03
C THR A 57 -8.12 6.56 4.47
N SER A 58 -7.01 7.24 4.76
CA SER A 58 -6.77 7.84 6.07
C SER A 58 -7.56 9.13 6.26
N GLU A 59 -7.71 9.55 7.51
CA GLU A 59 -8.11 10.93 7.78
C GLU A 59 -7.05 11.93 7.26
N PRO A 60 -7.46 13.13 6.83
CA PRO A 60 -6.54 14.18 6.45
C PRO A 60 -5.63 14.62 7.60
N ASN A 61 -4.34 14.81 7.33
CA ASN A 61 -3.36 15.29 8.30
C ASN A 61 -2.37 16.27 7.65
N SER A 62 -1.72 17.10 8.46
CA SER A 62 -0.73 18.07 8.00
C SER A 62 0.64 17.76 8.58
N TYR A 63 1.69 17.98 7.78
CA TYR A 63 3.07 17.66 8.13
C TYR A 63 3.94 18.90 7.96
N GLN A 64 4.75 19.19 8.98
CA GLN A 64 5.65 20.34 8.98
C GLN A 64 6.91 20.05 8.16
N ALA A 65 7.43 21.06 7.47
CA ALA A 65 8.66 20.91 6.71
C ALA A 65 9.83 20.53 7.64
N GLY A 66 10.60 19.53 7.22
CA GLY A 66 11.81 19.10 7.89
C GLY A 66 11.61 18.15 9.07
N THR A 67 10.38 17.78 9.44
CA THR A 67 10.10 16.89 10.58
C THR A 67 10.00 15.43 10.17
N ASP A 68 10.46 14.55 11.06
CA ASP A 68 10.21 13.10 10.95
C ASP A 68 8.76 12.82 11.36
N CYS A 69 8.05 12.15 10.47
CA CYS A 69 6.64 11.88 10.55
C CYS A 69 6.41 10.36 10.56
N LYS A 70 5.31 9.94 11.17
CA LYS A 70 4.81 8.58 11.09
C LYS A 70 3.34 8.60 10.69
N MET A 71 2.94 7.64 9.88
CA MET A 71 1.54 7.40 9.57
C MET A 71 1.26 5.90 9.52
N MET A 72 0.01 5.52 9.78
CA MET A 72 -0.45 4.15 9.65
C MET A 72 -1.75 4.13 8.84
N ILE A 73 -1.88 3.17 7.93
CA ILE A 73 -3.11 2.88 7.20
C ILE A 73 -3.37 1.38 7.21
N SER A 74 -4.64 1.01 7.40
CA SER A 74 -5.06 -0.37 7.62
C SER A 74 -6.29 -0.72 6.81
N SER A 75 -6.36 -1.96 6.35
CA SER A 75 -7.54 -2.56 5.73
C SER A 75 -7.83 -3.92 6.36
N PRO A 76 -9.10 -4.28 6.61
CA PRO A 76 -9.46 -5.55 7.24
C PRO A 76 -9.12 -6.77 6.36
N GLY A 77 -8.90 -6.57 5.06
CA GLY A 77 -8.51 -7.61 4.13
C GLY A 77 -8.58 -7.13 2.69
N ILE A 78 -8.04 -7.93 1.77
CA ILE A 78 -8.14 -7.67 0.33
C ILE A 78 -9.32 -8.49 -0.20
N ASP A 79 -10.41 -7.82 -0.58
CA ASP A 79 -11.54 -8.50 -1.22
C ASP A 79 -11.16 -8.87 -2.67
N THR A 80 -10.89 -10.16 -2.87
CA THR A 80 -10.55 -10.72 -4.17
C THR A 80 -11.68 -11.51 -4.82
N SER A 81 -12.91 -11.42 -4.29
CA SER A 81 -14.07 -12.19 -4.78
C SER A 81 -14.38 -11.97 -6.27
N ALA A 82 -14.05 -10.78 -6.80
CA ALA A 82 -14.23 -10.42 -8.20
C ALA A 82 -13.16 -11.01 -9.16
N PHE A 83 -12.21 -11.79 -8.66
CA PHE A 83 -11.06 -12.28 -9.43
C PHE A 83 -10.99 -13.81 -9.42
N LYS A 84 -10.63 -14.38 -10.57
CA LYS A 84 -10.33 -15.81 -10.65
C LYS A 84 -8.99 -16.10 -9.97
N PRO A 85 -8.79 -17.24 -9.30
CA PRO A 85 -7.54 -17.53 -8.59
C PRO A 85 -6.27 -17.38 -9.44
N HIS A 86 -6.29 -17.76 -10.72
CA HIS A 86 -5.15 -17.61 -11.63
C HIS A 86 -4.84 -16.15 -12.02
N HIS A 87 -5.75 -15.20 -11.80
CA HIS A 87 -5.44 -13.78 -11.93
C HIS A 87 -4.73 -13.24 -10.68
N LEU A 88 -4.86 -13.94 -9.55
CA LEU A 88 -4.32 -13.54 -8.25
C LEU A 88 -2.96 -14.18 -7.99
N ALA A 89 -2.66 -15.35 -8.56
CA ALA A 89 -1.41 -16.11 -8.38
C ALA A 89 -0.19 -15.50 -9.11
N ASN A 90 -0.08 -14.17 -9.12
CA ASN A 90 0.95 -13.39 -9.79
C ASN A 90 1.51 -12.32 -8.83
N ALA A 91 2.49 -11.53 -9.28
CA ALA A 91 2.89 -10.30 -8.59
C ALA A 91 1.83 -9.20 -8.80
N GLY A 92 1.29 -8.66 -7.70
CA GLY A 92 0.53 -7.41 -7.65
C GLY A 92 1.34 -6.28 -7.03
N LEU A 93 0.75 -5.09 -6.94
CA LEU A 93 1.32 -3.98 -6.16
C LEU A 93 0.36 -3.59 -5.05
N VAL A 94 0.90 -3.32 -3.87
CA VAL A 94 0.23 -2.49 -2.88
C VAL A 94 0.69 -1.06 -3.12
N VAL A 95 -0.26 -0.16 -3.37
CA VAL A 95 0.01 1.23 -3.73
C VAL A 95 -0.50 2.12 -2.60
N VAL A 96 0.39 2.95 -2.06
CA VAL A 96 0.07 3.93 -1.04
C VAL A 96 0.27 5.32 -1.63
N THR A 97 -0.79 6.11 -1.70
CA THR A 97 -0.78 7.40 -2.39
C THR A 97 -1.18 8.51 -1.46
N MET A 98 -0.39 9.59 -1.40
CA MET A 98 -0.76 10.81 -0.71
C MET A 98 -1.56 11.72 -1.64
N LEU A 99 -2.67 12.23 -1.15
CA LEU A 99 -3.55 13.18 -1.82
C LEU A 99 -3.48 14.53 -1.10
N GLU A 100 -3.11 15.59 -1.81
CA GLU A 100 -3.20 16.97 -1.33
C GLU A 100 -4.23 17.71 -2.19
N GLU A 101 -5.27 18.28 -1.56
CA GLU A 101 -6.38 18.93 -2.28
C GLU A 101 -7.00 18.04 -3.38
N GLY A 102 -7.06 16.73 -3.13
CA GLY A 102 -7.57 15.73 -4.07
C GLY A 102 -6.63 15.37 -5.22
N LYS A 103 -5.38 15.87 -5.24
CA LYS A 103 -4.37 15.54 -6.24
C LYS A 103 -3.33 14.60 -5.66
N GLU A 104 -2.96 13.56 -6.41
CA GLU A 104 -1.89 12.65 -6.02
C GLU A 104 -0.54 13.38 -6.07
N THR A 105 0.17 13.43 -4.95
CA THR A 105 1.47 14.13 -4.85
C THR A 105 2.63 13.21 -4.48
N VAL A 106 2.35 12.05 -3.89
CA VAL A 106 3.32 11.00 -3.58
C VAL A 106 2.69 9.65 -3.86
N THR A 107 3.43 8.75 -4.50
CA THR A 107 3.02 7.37 -4.71
C THR A 107 4.15 6.44 -4.29
N ILE A 108 3.85 5.53 -3.38
CA ILE A 108 4.76 4.50 -2.88
C ILE A 108 4.22 3.16 -3.36
N ASN A 109 5.02 2.45 -4.16
CA ASN A 109 4.69 1.13 -4.66
C ASN A 109 5.43 0.07 -3.85
N LEU A 110 4.69 -0.87 -3.28
CA LEU A 110 5.21 -2.05 -2.61
C LEU A 110 4.88 -3.27 -3.48
N VAL A 111 5.86 -4.14 -3.70
CA VAL A 111 5.65 -5.37 -4.46
C VAL A 111 4.88 -6.35 -3.59
N ALA A 112 3.77 -6.86 -4.08
CA ALA A 112 2.99 -7.91 -3.42
C ALA A 112 3.09 -9.19 -4.24
N GLN A 113 3.85 -10.16 -3.76
CA GLN A 113 3.91 -11.48 -4.36
C GLN A 113 2.80 -12.34 -3.77
N VAL A 114 2.02 -12.99 -4.63
CA VAL A 114 1.03 -13.98 -4.23
C VAL A 114 1.44 -15.33 -4.77
N THR A 115 1.47 -16.32 -3.89
CA THR A 115 1.82 -17.71 -4.23
C THR A 115 0.74 -18.66 -3.71
N THR A 116 0.59 -19.82 -4.36
CA THR A 116 -0.25 -20.89 -3.83
C THR A 116 0.60 -21.78 -2.93
N ARG A 117 0.23 -21.92 -1.65
CA ARG A 117 0.83 -22.85 -0.70
C ARG A 117 -0.28 -23.70 -0.09
N ASP A 118 -0.16 -25.03 -0.20
CA ASP A 118 -1.16 -25.99 0.29
C ASP A 118 -2.60 -25.73 -0.19
N GLY A 119 -2.75 -25.18 -1.40
CA GLY A 119 -4.05 -24.84 -1.98
C GLY A 119 -4.61 -23.47 -1.57
N GLU A 120 -3.95 -22.75 -0.67
CA GLU A 120 -4.31 -21.40 -0.24
C GLU A 120 -3.43 -20.34 -0.92
N LEU A 121 -4.01 -19.17 -1.20
CA LEU A 121 -3.25 -18.03 -1.68
C LEU A 121 -2.60 -17.32 -0.50
N VAL A 122 -1.28 -17.26 -0.49
CA VAL A 122 -0.45 -16.58 0.51
C VAL A 122 0.19 -15.35 -0.14
N ARG A 123 0.11 -14.21 0.54
CA ARG A 123 0.74 -12.96 0.11
C ARG A 123 1.97 -12.63 0.94
N THR A 124 2.98 -12.12 0.26
CA THR A 124 4.15 -11.47 0.85
C THR A 124 4.30 -10.10 0.21
N VAL A 125 4.34 -9.05 1.02
CA VAL A 125 4.53 -7.66 0.57
C VAL A 125 5.93 -7.21 0.96
N TYR A 126 6.66 -6.66 0.01
CA TYR A 126 8.04 -6.21 0.20
C TYR A 126 8.09 -4.71 0.37
N SER A 127 8.88 -4.24 1.33
CA SER A 127 9.13 -2.81 1.49
C SER A 127 9.98 -2.31 0.32
N PRO A 128 9.74 -1.08 -0.19
CA PRO A 128 10.59 -0.48 -1.22
C PRO A 128 11.98 -0.09 -0.69
N LEU A 129 12.21 -0.27 0.62
CA LEU A 129 13.47 -0.01 1.30
C LEU A 129 14.25 -1.30 1.60
N ASP A 130 13.68 -2.48 1.32
CA ASP A 130 14.40 -3.75 1.46
C ASP A 130 15.34 -3.92 0.24
N GLU A 131 16.58 -4.37 0.49
CA GLU A 131 17.61 -4.63 -0.54
C GLU A 131 17.45 -6.01 -1.22
#